data_AF-A0A126P5Y0-F1
#
_entry.id   AF-A0A126P5Y0-F1
#
_cell.length_a   1.000
_cell.length_b   1.000
_cell.length_c   1.000
_cell.angle_alpha   90.00
_cell.angle_beta   90.00
_cell.angle_gamma   90.00
#
_symmetry.space_group_name_H-M   'P 1'
#
loop_
_entity.id
_entity.type
_entity.pdbx_description
1 polymer ?
#
loop_
_entity_poly.entity_id
_entity_poly.type
_entity_poly.pdbx_seq_one_letter_code
_entity_poly.pdbx_strand_id
1 'polypeptide(L)'
;MTKSLIPMSQGDLYLLLPLAWQAYGEQLPRFAAYKSGYTAALADAQAAALAAAQALPDDAARSGQAEAVRQRLLPQLTEYLAAWYQLDGYIEEAYPDAYAAMRDAAGHRDYDAAGHYDWARAAALMAAADAFVRAHAADLRTAGQMPDGFPAALAAEAADVGALLGEYQALKGTAQQGTAAQQTANKALYDDYQKMNRDAQRIFRLQPDTARLFQTEYLLGLVRGPGQAGVRGTLTLPGGAPAAGVTVAVAGPKTAAAVSDEQGRYALAVPAGDYTLTFSGAGYAPQEAAVTVQAGVKKRADGVMGKG
;
A
#
# COMPACT_ATOMS: atom_id res chain seq x y z
N MET A 1 11.89 2.17 -5.19
CA MET A 1 10.54 1.98 -5.77
C MET A 1 10.54 0.68 -6.56
N THR A 2 10.02 -0.39 -5.96
CA THR A 2 9.94 -1.71 -6.61
C THR A 2 8.92 -1.62 -7.74
N LYS A 3 9.35 -1.93 -8.96
CA LYS A 3 8.51 -1.91 -10.16
C LYS A 3 7.31 -2.84 -9.94
N SER A 4 6.08 -2.32 -10.05
CA SER A 4 4.87 -3.13 -9.90
C SER A 4 4.91 -4.31 -10.88
N LEU A 5 4.73 -5.54 -10.37
CA LEU A 5 4.73 -6.78 -11.16
C LEU A 5 3.43 -6.96 -11.97
N ILE A 6 2.42 -6.08 -11.75
CA ILE A 6 1.07 -6.17 -12.31
C ILE A 6 0.68 -4.78 -12.86
N PRO A 7 0.03 -4.67 -14.03
CA PRO A 7 -0.37 -3.38 -14.63
C PRO A 7 -1.62 -2.74 -14.00
N MET A 8 -1.97 -3.08 -12.76
CA MET A 8 -3.09 -2.46 -12.01
C MET A 8 -2.78 -2.39 -10.51
N SER A 9 -3.55 -1.59 -9.77
CA SER A 9 -3.42 -1.52 -8.31
C SER A 9 -3.93 -2.78 -7.62
N GLN A 10 -3.47 -3.05 -6.38
CA GLN A 10 -4.00 -4.15 -5.57
C GLN A 10 -5.51 -4.00 -5.31
N GLY A 11 -5.98 -2.78 -5.03
CA GLY A 11 -7.40 -2.52 -4.81
C GLY A 11 -8.23 -2.84 -6.04
N ASP A 12 -7.78 -2.42 -7.23
CA ASP A 12 -8.44 -2.75 -8.50
C ASP A 12 -8.51 -4.27 -8.72
N LEU A 13 -7.39 -4.96 -8.50
CA LEU A 13 -7.31 -6.42 -8.65
C LEU A 13 -8.33 -7.12 -7.73
N TYR A 14 -8.38 -6.74 -6.46
CA TYR A 14 -9.24 -7.38 -5.47
C TYR A 14 -10.74 -7.14 -5.72
N LEU A 15 -11.11 -5.99 -6.28
CA LEU A 15 -12.49 -5.72 -6.67
C LEU A 15 -12.87 -6.44 -7.96
N LEU A 16 -11.92 -6.57 -8.90
CA LEU A 16 -12.17 -7.15 -10.22
C LEU A 16 -12.28 -8.68 -10.19
N LEU A 17 -11.48 -9.36 -9.37
CA LEU A 17 -11.40 -10.83 -9.36
C LEU A 17 -12.75 -11.51 -9.03
N PRO A 18 -13.53 -11.07 -8.03
CA PRO A 18 -14.85 -11.64 -7.77
C PRO A 18 -15.79 -11.58 -8.97
N LEU A 19 -15.81 -10.45 -9.71
CA LEU A 19 -16.63 -10.31 -10.90
C LEU A 19 -16.21 -11.28 -12.02
N ALA A 20 -14.90 -11.40 -12.24
CA ALA A 20 -14.36 -12.28 -13.27
C ALA A 20 -14.66 -13.77 -12.98
N TRP A 21 -14.47 -14.20 -11.73
CA TRP A 21 -14.71 -15.58 -11.33
C TRP A 21 -16.20 -15.93 -11.21
N GLN A 22 -17.06 -14.95 -10.90
CA GLN A 22 -18.51 -15.11 -11.01
C GLN A 22 -18.92 -15.37 -12.47
N ALA A 23 -18.47 -14.53 -13.42
CA ALA A 23 -18.76 -14.71 -14.84
C ALA A 23 -18.23 -16.06 -15.37
N TYR A 24 -17.06 -16.50 -14.90
CA TYR A 24 -16.55 -17.84 -15.17
C TYR A 24 -17.51 -18.94 -14.66
N GLY A 25 -18.01 -18.83 -13.42
CA GLY A 25 -18.92 -19.80 -12.82
C GLY A 25 -20.22 -19.95 -13.62
N GLU A 26 -20.81 -18.83 -14.06
CA GLU A 26 -21.99 -18.80 -14.93
C GLU A 26 -21.75 -19.49 -16.29
N GLN A 27 -20.50 -19.49 -16.74
CA GLN A 27 -20.07 -20.05 -18.03
C GLN A 27 -19.30 -21.37 -17.88
N LEU A 28 -19.29 -21.98 -16.70
CA LEU A 28 -18.46 -23.14 -16.38
C LEU A 28 -18.59 -24.29 -17.41
N PRO A 29 -19.79 -24.67 -17.90
CA PRO A 29 -19.92 -25.74 -18.89
C PRO A 29 -19.13 -25.47 -20.18
N ARG A 30 -19.05 -24.21 -20.61
CA ARG A 30 -18.31 -23.80 -21.82
C ARG A 30 -16.80 -23.90 -21.60
N PHE A 31 -16.32 -23.48 -20.43
CA PHE A 31 -14.92 -23.59 -20.06
C PHE A 31 -14.48 -25.05 -19.89
N ALA A 32 -15.27 -25.86 -19.17
CA ALA A 32 -14.99 -27.28 -18.96
C ALA A 32 -14.94 -28.08 -20.28
N ALA A 33 -15.77 -27.71 -21.26
CA ALA A 33 -15.73 -28.29 -22.61
C ALA A 33 -14.46 -27.90 -23.39
N TYR A 34 -13.85 -26.75 -23.09
CA TYR A 34 -12.63 -26.29 -23.75
C TYR A 34 -11.36 -26.91 -23.14
N LYS A 35 -11.27 -26.98 -21.81
CA LYS A 35 -10.16 -27.63 -21.08
C LYS A 35 -10.66 -28.27 -19.79
N SER A 36 -10.23 -29.49 -19.52
CA SER A 36 -10.61 -30.27 -18.34
C SER A 36 -10.18 -29.65 -17.00
N GLY A 37 -9.19 -28.76 -17.00
CA GLY A 37 -8.74 -28.05 -15.81
C GLY A 37 -9.73 -26.99 -15.29
N TYR A 38 -10.74 -26.62 -16.07
CA TYR A 38 -11.78 -25.70 -15.64
C TYR A 38 -12.88 -26.43 -14.88
N THR A 39 -12.88 -26.25 -13.55
CA THR A 39 -13.82 -26.88 -12.62
C THR A 39 -14.44 -25.84 -11.68
N ALA A 40 -15.50 -26.24 -10.96
CA ALA A 40 -16.04 -25.43 -9.86
C ALA A 40 -15.00 -25.24 -8.74
N ALA A 41 -14.26 -26.33 -8.42
CA ALA A 41 -13.19 -26.31 -7.42
C ALA A 41 -12.07 -25.29 -7.74
N LEU A 42 -11.81 -25.01 -9.03
CA LEU A 42 -10.88 -23.95 -9.42
C LEU A 42 -11.38 -22.58 -8.97
N ALA A 43 -12.66 -22.26 -9.16
CA ALA A 43 -13.21 -20.98 -8.72
C ALA A 43 -13.17 -20.84 -7.18
N ASP A 44 -13.51 -21.92 -6.47
CA ASP A 44 -13.43 -21.96 -4.99
C ASP A 44 -11.99 -21.74 -4.51
N ALA A 45 -11.01 -22.38 -5.16
CA ALA A 45 -9.59 -22.20 -4.84
C ALA A 45 -9.12 -20.75 -5.08
N GLN A 46 -9.60 -20.10 -6.12
CA GLN A 46 -9.26 -18.70 -6.43
C GLN A 46 -9.90 -17.73 -5.43
N ALA A 47 -11.14 -17.99 -5.02
CA ALA A 47 -11.79 -17.23 -3.95
C ALA A 47 -11.05 -17.38 -2.61
N ALA A 48 -10.64 -18.60 -2.26
CA ALA A 48 -9.84 -18.86 -1.06
C ALA A 48 -8.46 -18.17 -1.12
N ALA A 49 -7.79 -18.21 -2.28
CA ALA A 49 -6.51 -17.53 -2.48
C ALA A 49 -6.64 -16.00 -2.36
N LEU A 50 -7.72 -15.41 -2.88
CA LEU A 50 -8.02 -13.99 -2.72
C LEU A 50 -8.24 -13.62 -1.24
N ALA A 51 -9.03 -14.40 -0.52
CA ALA A 51 -9.26 -14.19 0.91
C ALA A 51 -7.95 -14.27 1.71
N ALA A 52 -7.09 -15.25 1.39
CA ALA A 52 -5.78 -15.38 2.01
C ALA A 52 -4.87 -14.17 1.72
N ALA A 53 -4.87 -13.67 0.47
CA ALA A 53 -4.10 -12.48 0.09
C ALA A 53 -4.61 -11.20 0.78
N GLN A 54 -5.92 -11.09 1.03
CA GLN A 54 -6.53 -9.98 1.77
C GLN A 54 -6.26 -10.04 3.28
N ALA A 55 -6.07 -11.24 3.83
CA ALA A 55 -5.76 -11.44 5.25
C ALA A 55 -4.28 -11.16 5.60
N LEU A 56 -3.41 -11.01 4.60
CA LEU A 56 -2.02 -10.63 4.83
C LEU A 56 -1.97 -9.23 5.48
N PRO A 57 -1.19 -9.03 6.56
CA PRO A 57 -1.12 -7.75 7.26
C PRO A 57 -0.66 -6.61 6.35
N ASP A 58 -1.33 -5.46 6.41
CA ASP A 58 -0.96 -4.28 5.63
C ASP A 58 0.36 -3.65 6.10
N ASP A 59 1.12 -3.06 5.18
CA ASP A 59 2.45 -2.47 5.44
C ASP A 59 2.43 -1.39 6.53
N ALA A 60 1.29 -0.69 6.69
CA ALA A 60 1.09 0.34 7.70
C ALA A 60 1.10 -0.22 9.14
N ALA A 61 0.44 -1.36 9.38
CA ALA A 61 0.41 -1.98 10.70
C ALA A 61 1.81 -2.52 11.09
N ARG A 62 2.54 -3.07 10.13
CA ARG A 62 3.92 -3.58 10.33
C ARG A 62 4.94 -2.48 10.56
N SER A 63 4.82 -1.38 9.80
CA SER A 63 5.68 -0.20 9.97
C SER A 63 5.45 0.47 11.32
N GLY A 64 4.20 0.52 11.81
CA GLY A 64 3.88 1.04 13.14
C GLY A 64 4.50 0.24 14.28
N GLN A 65 4.54 -1.09 14.20
CA GLN A 65 5.18 -1.94 15.20
C GLN A 65 6.70 -1.72 15.27
N ALA A 66 7.38 -1.69 14.12
CA ALA A 66 8.82 -1.44 14.08
C ALA A 66 9.17 -0.03 14.60
N GLU A 67 8.33 0.96 14.31
CA GLU A 67 8.51 2.32 14.82
C GLU A 67 8.29 2.40 16.34
N ALA A 68 7.31 1.68 16.89
CA ALA A 68 7.09 1.59 18.33
C ALA A 68 8.26 0.95 19.09
N VAL A 69 8.93 -0.06 18.49
CA VAL A 69 10.19 -0.59 19.05
C VAL A 69 11.30 0.44 18.97
N ARG A 70 11.45 1.13 17.83
CA ARG A 70 12.47 2.17 17.66
C ARG A 70 12.33 3.27 18.71
N GLN A 71 11.11 3.73 19.00
CA GLN A 71 10.84 4.73 20.03
C GLN A 71 11.29 4.32 21.44
N ARG A 72 11.32 3.01 21.75
CA ARG A 72 11.87 2.46 23.00
C ARG A 72 13.39 2.26 22.93
N LEU A 73 13.91 1.83 21.78
CA LEU A 73 15.34 1.58 21.56
C LEU A 73 16.20 2.84 21.68
N LEU A 74 15.73 3.99 21.15
CA LEU A 74 16.49 5.24 21.17
C LEU A 74 16.82 5.75 22.59
N PRO A 75 15.85 5.91 23.52
CA PRO A 75 16.16 6.30 24.88
C PRO A 75 16.99 5.22 25.61
N GLN A 76 16.73 3.92 25.41
CA GLN A 76 17.52 2.87 26.04
C GLN A 76 19.01 2.92 25.63
N LEU A 77 19.29 3.14 24.33
CA LEU A 77 20.67 3.31 23.88
C LEU A 77 21.32 4.56 24.48
N THR A 78 20.55 5.62 24.71
CA THR A 78 21.04 6.82 25.40
C THR A 78 21.48 6.50 26.84
N GLU A 79 20.69 5.72 27.58
CA GLU A 79 21.05 5.26 28.94
C GLU A 79 22.31 4.40 28.92
N TYR A 80 22.42 3.47 27.96
CA TYR A 80 23.64 2.68 27.78
C TYR A 80 24.88 3.55 27.49
N LEU A 81 24.77 4.54 26.61
CA LEU A 81 25.87 5.45 26.27
C LEU A 81 26.29 6.32 27.46
N ALA A 82 25.33 6.70 28.32
CA ALA A 82 25.63 7.39 29.57
C ALA A 82 26.36 6.48 30.56
N ALA A 83 25.95 5.21 30.68
CA ALA A 83 26.64 4.21 31.49
C ALA A 83 28.06 3.95 30.96
N TRP A 84 28.25 3.85 29.64
CA TRP A 84 29.59 3.72 29.05
C TRP A 84 30.47 4.94 29.35
N TYR A 85 29.91 6.15 29.36
CA TYR A 85 30.66 7.36 29.73
C TYR A 85 31.11 7.35 31.21
N GLN A 86 30.34 6.72 32.10
CA GLN A 86 30.80 6.48 33.48
C GLN A 86 31.96 5.48 33.53
N LEU A 87 31.89 4.40 32.73
CA LEU A 87 33.00 3.45 32.58
C LEU A 87 34.29 4.15 32.12
N ASP A 88 34.18 5.07 31.16
CA ASP A 88 35.31 5.87 30.68
C ASP A 88 36.02 6.64 31.81
N GLY A 89 35.25 7.25 32.73
CA GLY A 89 35.81 7.91 33.91
C GLY A 89 36.53 6.94 34.87
N TYR A 90 36.01 5.72 35.05
CA TYR A 90 36.70 4.71 35.85
C TYR A 90 37.99 4.21 35.18
N ILE A 91 38.02 4.16 33.84
CA ILE A 91 39.21 3.81 33.06
C ILE A 91 40.28 4.89 33.20
N GLU A 92 39.89 6.17 33.14
CA GLU A 92 40.80 7.32 33.33
C GLU A 92 41.48 7.26 34.69
N GLU A 93 40.72 7.01 35.75
CA GLU A 93 41.24 6.92 37.11
C GLU A 93 42.11 5.65 37.32
N ALA A 94 41.71 4.50 36.75
CA ALA A 94 42.46 3.25 36.89
C ALA A 94 43.77 3.22 36.10
N TYR A 95 43.82 3.92 34.95
CA TYR A 95 44.92 3.81 33.99
C TYR A 95 45.36 5.18 33.44
N PRO A 96 45.80 6.14 34.27
CA PRO A 96 46.11 7.49 33.80
C PRO A 96 47.19 7.53 32.70
N ASP A 97 48.24 6.71 32.82
CA ASP A 97 49.33 6.65 31.85
C ASP A 97 48.99 5.86 30.56
N ALA A 98 47.95 5.03 30.60
CA ALA A 98 47.52 4.15 29.51
C ALA A 98 46.07 4.41 29.05
N TYR A 99 45.48 5.54 29.48
CA TYR A 99 44.06 5.84 29.38
C TYR A 99 43.53 5.66 27.96
N ALA A 100 44.18 6.29 26.97
CA ALA A 100 43.75 6.22 25.58
C ALA A 100 43.68 4.78 25.04
N ALA A 101 44.65 3.93 25.37
CA ALA A 101 44.68 2.55 24.91
C ALA A 101 43.61 1.70 25.58
N MET A 102 43.39 1.90 26.89
CA MET A 102 42.37 1.18 27.64
C MET A 102 40.96 1.61 27.26
N ARG A 103 40.74 2.90 27.05
CA ARG A 103 39.50 3.47 26.53
C ARG A 103 39.16 2.93 25.14
N ASP A 104 40.15 2.85 24.25
CA ASP A 104 39.98 2.23 22.93
C ASP A 104 39.64 0.74 23.04
N ALA A 105 40.28 0.01 23.96
CA ALA A 105 39.98 -1.41 24.23
C ALA A 105 38.55 -1.61 24.78
N ALA A 106 38.00 -0.64 25.50
CA ALA A 106 36.61 -0.61 25.96
C ALA A 106 35.59 -0.19 24.87
N GLY A 107 36.04 0.01 23.62
CA GLY A 107 35.16 0.22 22.46
C GLY A 107 34.94 1.68 22.05
N HIS A 108 35.68 2.65 22.60
CA HIS A 108 35.49 4.08 22.34
C HIS A 108 35.39 4.47 20.85
N ARG A 109 36.12 3.76 19.96
CA ARG A 109 36.07 3.99 18.51
C ARG A 109 34.68 3.80 17.90
N ASP A 110 33.82 3.01 18.53
CA ASP A 110 32.45 2.76 18.09
C ASP A 110 31.43 3.68 18.79
N TYR A 111 31.83 4.47 19.81
CA TYR A 111 30.94 5.28 20.64
C TYR A 111 30.16 6.34 19.86
N ASP A 112 30.85 7.18 19.08
CA ASP A 112 30.21 8.23 18.29
C ASP A 112 29.26 7.67 17.24
N ALA A 113 29.62 6.55 16.60
CA ALA A 113 28.79 5.90 15.62
C ALA A 113 27.55 5.24 16.27
N ALA A 114 27.71 4.65 17.45
CA ALA A 114 26.59 4.15 18.25
C ALA A 114 25.61 5.28 18.62
N GLY A 115 26.12 6.45 19.03
CA GLY A 115 25.30 7.65 19.30
C GLY A 115 24.51 8.17 18.11
N HIS A 116 24.99 7.91 16.88
CA HIS A 116 24.28 8.21 15.64
C HIS A 116 23.39 7.06 15.14
N TYR A 117 23.04 6.12 16.03
CA TYR A 117 22.16 4.98 15.76
C TYR A 117 22.70 3.99 14.73
N ASP A 118 24.02 3.89 14.59
CA ASP A 118 24.63 2.75 13.91
C ASP A 118 24.55 1.53 14.83
N TRP A 119 23.54 0.69 14.59
CA TRP A 119 23.25 -0.48 15.40
C TRP A 119 24.37 -1.52 15.42
N ALA A 120 25.16 -1.62 14.35
CA ALA A 120 26.29 -2.54 14.30
C ALA A 120 27.41 -2.05 15.22
N ARG A 121 27.64 -0.73 15.25
CA ARG A 121 28.61 -0.08 16.13
C ARG A 121 28.16 -0.08 17.59
N ALA A 122 26.88 0.14 17.85
CA ALA A 122 26.31 -0.02 19.19
C ALA A 122 26.51 -1.44 19.75
N ALA A 123 26.28 -2.48 18.93
CA ALA A 123 26.55 -3.86 19.34
C ALA A 123 28.04 -4.14 19.61
N ALA A 124 28.94 -3.60 18.77
CA ALA A 124 30.38 -3.72 18.95
C ALA A 124 30.86 -3.02 20.23
N LEU A 125 30.38 -1.80 20.48
CA LEU A 125 30.63 -1.04 21.71
C LEU A 125 30.21 -1.82 22.96
N MET A 126 28.98 -2.35 22.97
CA MET A 126 28.46 -3.17 24.08
C MET A 126 29.32 -4.39 24.37
N ALA A 127 29.71 -5.12 23.33
CA ALA A 127 30.55 -6.31 23.47
C ALA A 127 31.96 -5.97 23.98
N ALA A 128 32.56 -4.89 23.45
CA ALA A 128 33.88 -4.44 23.87
C ALA A 128 33.89 -3.99 25.33
N ALA A 129 32.90 -3.21 25.76
CA ALA A 129 32.78 -2.72 27.13
C ALA A 129 32.57 -3.86 28.15
N ASP A 130 31.68 -4.82 27.87
CA ASP A 130 31.47 -5.99 28.74
C ASP A 130 32.74 -6.86 28.85
N ALA A 131 33.42 -7.12 27.73
CA ALA A 131 34.67 -7.85 27.72
C ALA A 131 35.76 -7.13 28.53
N PHE A 132 35.88 -5.80 28.36
CA PHE A 132 36.84 -4.98 29.07
C PHE A 132 36.59 -4.98 30.58
N VAL A 133 35.35 -4.74 31.02
CA VAL A 133 35.00 -4.73 32.45
C VAL A 133 35.30 -6.08 33.10
N ARG A 134 35.04 -7.20 32.42
CA ARG A 134 35.38 -8.53 32.94
C ARG A 134 36.88 -8.77 33.03
N ALA A 135 37.64 -8.34 32.02
CA ALA A 135 39.10 -8.52 31.98
C ALA A 135 39.83 -7.64 33.02
N HIS A 136 39.28 -6.47 33.34
CA HIS A 136 39.94 -5.44 34.16
C HIS A 136 39.22 -5.17 35.49
N ALA A 137 38.36 -6.09 35.95
CA ALA A 137 37.47 -5.87 37.10
C ALA A 137 38.19 -5.44 38.39
N ALA A 138 39.34 -6.04 38.70
CA ALA A 138 40.09 -5.75 39.92
C ALA A 138 40.65 -4.31 39.94
N ASP A 139 41.28 -3.90 38.84
CA ASP A 139 41.88 -2.57 38.70
C ASP A 139 40.81 -1.49 38.63
N LEU A 140 39.73 -1.72 37.87
CA LEU A 140 38.59 -0.80 37.80
C LEU A 140 37.95 -0.58 39.17
N ARG A 141 37.79 -1.64 39.96
CA ARG A 141 37.21 -1.55 41.31
C ARG A 141 38.13 -0.84 42.30
N THR A 142 39.44 -1.11 42.25
CA THR A 142 40.38 -0.64 43.28
C THR A 142 41.02 0.69 42.91
N ALA A 143 41.71 0.76 41.77
CA ALA A 143 42.33 1.97 41.28
C ALA A 143 41.28 2.93 40.70
N GLY A 144 40.37 2.42 39.87
CA GLY A 144 39.30 3.22 39.26
C GLY A 144 38.13 3.57 40.17
N GLN A 145 38.12 3.05 41.40
CA GLN A 145 37.06 3.25 42.40
C GLN A 145 35.64 2.93 41.87
N MET A 146 35.54 2.05 40.87
CA MET A 146 34.27 1.65 40.26
C MET A 146 33.36 0.97 41.29
N PRO A 147 32.09 1.40 41.43
CA PRO A 147 31.14 0.75 42.32
C PRO A 147 30.90 -0.73 41.97
N ASP A 148 30.78 -1.58 43.00
CA ASP A 148 30.58 -3.03 42.81
C ASP A 148 29.32 -3.39 42.00
N GLY A 149 28.29 -2.54 42.07
CA GLY A 149 27.04 -2.73 41.31
C GLY A 149 27.12 -2.26 39.85
N PHE A 150 28.12 -1.45 39.48
CA PHE A 150 28.19 -0.84 38.15
C PHE A 150 28.32 -1.86 37.01
N PRO A 151 29.19 -2.90 37.09
CA PRO A 151 29.28 -3.92 36.04
C PRO A 151 27.94 -4.59 35.73
N ALA A 152 27.14 -4.88 36.76
CA ALA A 152 25.82 -5.49 36.59
C ALA A 152 24.82 -4.51 35.95
N ALA A 153 24.87 -3.23 36.31
CA ALA A 153 24.02 -2.20 35.71
C ALA A 153 24.37 -1.99 34.22
N LEU A 154 25.65 -1.86 33.88
CA LEU A 154 26.10 -1.71 32.48
C LEU A 154 25.69 -2.92 31.62
N ALA A 155 25.83 -4.14 32.17
CA ALA A 155 25.42 -5.36 31.48
C ALA A 155 23.89 -5.45 31.30
N ALA A 156 23.11 -4.98 32.27
CA ALA A 156 21.65 -4.92 32.16
C ALA A 156 21.21 -3.95 31.06
N GLU A 157 21.80 -2.75 31.01
CA GLU A 157 21.56 -1.78 29.93
C GLU A 157 21.88 -2.36 28.56
N ALA A 158 23.03 -3.04 28.43
CA ALA A 158 23.42 -3.70 27.19
C ALA A 158 22.45 -4.82 26.78
N ALA A 159 21.92 -5.58 27.76
CA ALA A 159 20.94 -6.63 27.52
C ALA A 159 19.60 -6.05 27.02
N ASP A 160 19.13 -4.95 27.61
CA ASP A 160 17.89 -4.28 27.22
C ASP A 160 17.98 -3.69 25.81
N VAL A 161 19.11 -3.03 25.47
CA VAL A 161 19.39 -2.58 24.10
C VAL A 161 19.43 -3.76 23.14
N GLY A 162 20.11 -4.85 23.51
CA GLY A 162 20.21 -6.06 22.70
C GLY A 162 18.85 -6.71 22.42
N ALA A 163 17.97 -6.78 23.42
CA ALA A 163 16.62 -7.32 23.28
C ALA A 163 15.76 -6.47 22.33
N LEU A 164 15.77 -5.14 22.51
CA LEU A 164 15.03 -4.21 21.64
C LEU A 164 15.57 -4.22 20.20
N LEU A 165 16.88 -4.34 20.02
CA LEU A 165 17.49 -4.45 18.70
C LEU A 165 17.09 -5.75 18.00
N GLY A 166 17.06 -6.86 18.72
CA GLY A 166 16.57 -8.15 18.20
C GLY A 166 15.11 -8.09 17.77
N GLU A 167 14.23 -7.48 18.59
CA GLU A 167 12.82 -7.25 18.26
C GLU A 167 12.69 -6.37 17.00
N TYR A 168 13.45 -5.28 16.92
CA TYR A 168 13.45 -4.37 15.76
C TYR A 168 13.86 -5.08 14.46
N GLN A 169 14.92 -5.90 14.51
CA GLN A 169 15.42 -6.67 13.37
C GLN A 169 14.40 -7.72 12.92
N ALA A 170 13.76 -8.43 13.85
CA ALA A 170 12.72 -9.42 13.54
C ALA A 170 11.50 -8.77 12.86
N LEU A 171 11.06 -7.60 13.33
CA LEU A 171 9.97 -6.86 12.70
C LEU A 171 10.33 -6.36 11.30
N LYS A 172 11.58 -5.91 11.09
CA LYS A 172 12.05 -5.52 9.74
C LYS A 172 12.14 -6.72 8.79
N GLY A 173 12.60 -7.88 9.27
CA GLY A 173 12.66 -9.12 8.50
C GLY A 173 11.28 -9.64 8.09
N THR A 174 10.35 -9.70 9.04
CA THR A 174 8.95 -10.11 8.79
C THR A 174 8.22 -9.13 7.87
N ALA A 175 8.48 -7.82 7.96
CA ALA A 175 7.93 -6.83 7.03
C ALA A 175 8.39 -7.08 5.58
N GLN A 176 9.69 -7.31 5.36
CA GLN A 176 10.23 -7.61 4.03
C GLN A 176 9.64 -8.91 3.44
N GLN A 177 9.58 -9.98 4.23
CA GLN A 177 8.97 -11.24 3.82
C GLN A 177 7.47 -11.08 3.52
N GLY A 178 6.77 -10.29 4.33
CA GLY A 178 5.35 -9.98 4.14
C GLY A 178 5.06 -9.22 2.85
N THR A 179 5.85 -8.20 2.51
CA THR A 179 5.73 -7.49 1.23
C THR A 179 6.00 -8.43 0.04
N ALA A 180 7.00 -9.32 0.14
CA ALA A 180 7.29 -10.31 -0.90
C ALA A 180 6.17 -11.36 -1.06
N ALA A 181 5.59 -11.82 0.05
CA ALA A 181 4.46 -12.74 0.06
C ALA A 181 3.21 -12.10 -0.58
N GLN A 182 2.91 -10.84 -0.24
CA GLN A 182 1.80 -10.08 -0.83
C GLN A 182 1.96 -9.96 -2.35
N GLN A 183 3.15 -9.56 -2.82
CA GLN A 183 3.43 -9.43 -4.25
C GLN A 183 3.31 -10.76 -4.98
N THR A 184 3.80 -11.84 -4.38
CA THR A 184 3.72 -13.19 -4.94
C THR A 184 2.26 -13.67 -5.04
N ALA A 185 1.48 -13.50 -3.97
CA ALA A 185 0.06 -13.87 -3.94
C ALA A 185 -0.75 -13.07 -4.98
N ASN A 186 -0.58 -11.75 -5.02
CA ASN A 186 -1.25 -10.89 -5.98
C ASN A 186 -0.89 -11.25 -7.43
N LYS A 187 0.39 -11.56 -7.68
CA LYS A 187 0.85 -11.95 -9.01
C LYS A 187 0.24 -13.28 -9.45
N ALA A 188 0.18 -14.27 -8.56
CA ALA A 188 -0.42 -15.57 -8.88
C ALA A 188 -1.89 -15.43 -9.25
N LEU A 189 -2.66 -14.68 -8.44
CA LEU A 189 -4.07 -14.36 -8.72
C LEU A 189 -4.24 -13.67 -10.07
N TYR A 190 -3.39 -12.69 -10.38
CA TYR A 190 -3.43 -11.97 -11.65
C TYR A 190 -3.09 -12.86 -12.85
N ASP A 191 -2.08 -13.72 -12.74
CA ASP A 191 -1.66 -14.63 -13.81
C ASP A 191 -2.78 -15.64 -14.16
N ASP A 192 -3.43 -16.21 -13.14
CA ASP A 192 -4.55 -17.14 -13.32
C ASP A 192 -5.77 -16.44 -13.94
N TYR A 193 -6.09 -15.25 -13.46
CA TYR A 193 -7.11 -14.38 -14.06
C TYR A 193 -6.83 -14.08 -15.53
N GLN A 194 -5.61 -13.68 -15.87
CA GLN A 194 -5.23 -13.37 -17.25
C GLN A 194 -5.29 -14.60 -18.15
N LYS A 195 -4.89 -15.77 -17.63
CA LYS A 195 -5.02 -17.04 -18.34
C LYS A 195 -6.48 -17.36 -18.64
N MET A 196 -7.35 -17.26 -17.65
CA MET A 196 -8.80 -17.48 -17.80
C MET A 196 -9.40 -16.51 -18.83
N ASN A 197 -9.09 -15.20 -18.75
CA ASN A 197 -9.59 -14.21 -19.72
C ASN A 197 -9.17 -14.51 -21.16
N ARG A 198 -7.89 -14.86 -21.39
CA ARG A 198 -7.41 -15.20 -22.74
C ARG A 198 -8.15 -16.39 -23.33
N ASP A 199 -8.44 -17.40 -22.51
CA ASP A 199 -9.20 -18.57 -22.95
C ASP A 199 -10.67 -18.23 -23.18
N ALA A 200 -11.26 -17.36 -22.34
CA ALA A 200 -12.61 -16.84 -22.55
C ALA A 200 -12.77 -16.15 -23.92
N GLN A 201 -11.82 -15.29 -24.32
CA GLN A 201 -11.86 -14.63 -25.63
C GLN A 201 -11.86 -15.63 -26.80
N ARG A 202 -11.23 -16.81 -26.63
CA ARG A 202 -11.25 -17.89 -27.63
C ARG A 202 -12.58 -18.63 -27.63
N ILE A 203 -13.09 -18.97 -26.45
CA ILE A 203 -14.36 -19.70 -26.26
C ILE A 203 -15.56 -18.89 -26.78
N PHE A 204 -15.55 -17.57 -26.54
CA PHE A 204 -16.66 -16.67 -26.85
C PHE A 204 -16.39 -15.77 -28.06
N ARG A 205 -15.49 -16.16 -28.98
CA ARG A 205 -15.13 -15.30 -30.13
C ARG A 205 -16.33 -14.87 -31.00
N LEU A 206 -17.40 -15.66 -30.99
CA LEU A 206 -18.64 -15.41 -31.76
C LEU A 206 -19.76 -14.81 -30.89
N GLN A 207 -19.49 -14.52 -29.62
CA GLN A 207 -20.43 -14.00 -28.62
C GLN A 207 -19.81 -12.76 -27.96
N PRO A 208 -19.82 -11.60 -28.64
CA PRO A 208 -19.08 -10.42 -28.22
C PRO A 208 -19.50 -9.89 -26.85
N ASP A 209 -20.79 -9.97 -26.51
CA ASP A 209 -21.29 -9.54 -25.20
C ASP A 209 -20.76 -10.41 -24.06
N THR A 210 -20.74 -11.73 -24.23
CA THR A 210 -20.17 -12.67 -23.25
C THR A 210 -18.66 -12.51 -23.17
N ALA A 211 -17.98 -12.35 -24.32
CA ALA A 211 -16.53 -12.12 -24.36
C ALA A 211 -16.13 -10.83 -23.63
N ARG A 212 -16.97 -9.78 -23.68
CA ARG A 212 -16.73 -8.51 -22.99
C ARG A 212 -16.66 -8.66 -21.46
N LEU A 213 -17.40 -9.61 -20.87
CA LEU A 213 -17.35 -9.91 -19.43
C LEU A 213 -15.95 -10.37 -18.97
N PHE A 214 -15.11 -10.83 -19.90
CA PHE A 214 -13.75 -11.30 -19.65
C PHE A 214 -12.68 -10.35 -20.21
N GLN A 215 -13.00 -9.05 -20.26
CA GLN A 215 -12.05 -7.99 -20.63
C GLN A 215 -11.72 -7.16 -19.40
N THR A 216 -10.41 -6.98 -19.14
CA THR A 216 -9.92 -6.25 -17.97
C THR A 216 -10.45 -4.82 -17.93
N GLU A 217 -10.42 -4.09 -19.04
CA GLU A 217 -10.90 -2.70 -19.09
C GLU A 217 -12.40 -2.59 -18.78
N TYR A 218 -13.21 -3.53 -19.26
CA TYR A 218 -14.64 -3.56 -18.96
C TYR A 218 -14.88 -3.78 -17.47
N LEU A 219 -14.24 -4.79 -16.88
CA LEU A 219 -14.37 -5.09 -15.45
C LEU A 219 -13.82 -3.96 -14.56
N LEU A 220 -12.70 -3.34 -14.95
CA LEU A 220 -12.16 -2.15 -14.27
C LEU A 220 -13.15 -0.99 -14.32
N GLY A 221 -13.85 -0.80 -15.45
CA GLY A 221 -14.92 0.17 -15.58
C GLY A 221 -16.10 -0.05 -14.63
N LEU A 222 -16.41 -1.32 -14.31
CA LEU A 222 -17.45 -1.67 -13.34
C LEU A 222 -17.02 -1.36 -11.90
N VAL A 223 -15.79 -1.72 -11.52
CA VAL A 223 -15.32 -1.62 -10.12
C VAL A 223 -14.83 -0.23 -9.72
N ARG A 224 -14.31 0.56 -10.66
CA ARG A 224 -13.87 1.93 -10.39
C ARG A 224 -15.03 2.92 -10.23
N GLY A 225 -16.26 2.45 -10.46
CA GLY A 225 -17.49 3.17 -10.20
C GLY A 225 -17.73 4.40 -11.10
N PRO A 226 -18.98 4.90 -11.13
CA PRO A 226 -19.37 6.11 -11.86
C PRO A 226 -18.80 7.43 -11.27
N GLY A 227 -17.93 7.38 -10.25
CA GLY A 227 -17.28 8.58 -9.72
C GLY A 227 -16.22 9.17 -10.67
N GLN A 228 -15.63 8.34 -11.53
CA GLN A 228 -14.60 8.75 -12.50
C GLN A 228 -15.10 8.71 -13.96
N ALA A 229 -16.10 7.87 -14.26
CA ALA A 229 -16.80 7.86 -15.55
C ALA A 229 -18.07 8.71 -15.48
N GLY A 230 -18.36 9.49 -16.51
CA GLY A 230 -19.58 10.28 -16.53
C GLY A 230 -19.62 11.27 -17.66
N VAL A 231 -20.70 12.03 -17.71
CA VAL A 231 -20.87 13.14 -18.66
C VAL A 231 -20.84 14.43 -17.87
N ARG A 232 -20.05 15.40 -18.33
CA ARG A 232 -20.10 16.77 -17.82
C ARG A 232 -20.13 17.74 -18.98
N GLY A 233 -20.62 18.95 -18.77
CA GLY A 233 -20.56 19.96 -19.80
C GLY A 233 -21.10 21.29 -19.33
N THR A 234 -21.11 22.23 -20.26
CA THR A 234 -21.72 23.54 -20.10
C THR A 234 -22.85 23.73 -21.10
N LEU A 235 -23.97 24.25 -20.62
CA LEU A 235 -25.11 24.66 -21.43
C LEU A 235 -25.14 26.18 -21.53
N THR A 236 -25.29 26.68 -22.76
CA THR A 236 -25.34 28.13 -23.03
C THR A 236 -26.54 28.51 -23.87
N LEU A 237 -26.94 29.78 -23.81
CA LEU A 237 -27.93 30.40 -24.68
C LEU A 237 -27.30 30.86 -26.01
N PRO A 238 -28.10 31.07 -27.07
CA PRO A 238 -27.69 31.83 -28.24
C PRO A 238 -27.24 33.23 -27.80
N GLY A 239 -25.93 33.51 -27.87
CA GLY A 239 -25.30 34.71 -27.32
C GLY A 239 -24.29 34.46 -26.19
N GLY A 240 -24.10 33.21 -25.77
CA GLY A 240 -23.00 32.80 -24.87
C GLY A 240 -23.28 32.94 -23.38
N ALA A 241 -24.45 33.45 -22.98
CA ALA A 241 -24.88 33.47 -21.59
C ALA A 241 -25.14 32.03 -21.07
N PRO A 242 -24.90 31.72 -19.78
CA PRO A 242 -25.13 30.39 -19.22
C PRO A 242 -26.63 30.03 -19.17
N ALA A 243 -26.96 28.79 -19.51
CA ALA A 243 -28.32 28.25 -19.41
C ALA A 243 -28.47 27.45 -18.11
N ALA A 244 -28.88 28.14 -17.05
CA ALA A 244 -29.14 27.55 -15.73
C ALA A 244 -30.52 26.88 -15.64
N GLY A 245 -30.67 25.88 -14.79
CA GLY A 245 -31.96 25.22 -14.51
C GLY A 245 -32.44 24.25 -15.60
N VAL A 246 -31.57 23.87 -16.53
CA VAL A 246 -31.88 22.90 -17.58
C VAL A 246 -31.69 21.50 -17.03
N THR A 247 -32.69 20.65 -17.17
CA THR A 247 -32.61 19.23 -16.83
C THR A 247 -31.84 18.49 -17.92
N VAL A 248 -30.79 17.79 -17.51
CA VAL A 248 -30.01 16.88 -18.35
C VAL A 248 -30.31 15.47 -17.89
N ALA A 249 -31.07 14.73 -18.69
CA ALA A 249 -31.35 13.32 -18.47
C ALA A 249 -30.46 12.47 -19.37
N VAL A 250 -30.07 11.29 -18.88
CA VAL A 250 -29.31 10.31 -19.65
C VAL A 250 -30.07 8.98 -19.65
N ALA A 251 -30.20 8.38 -20.84
CA ALA A 251 -30.87 7.10 -21.05
C ALA A 251 -29.95 6.12 -21.81
N GLY A 252 -29.98 4.84 -21.42
CA GLY A 252 -29.07 3.80 -21.92
C GLY A 252 -28.98 2.64 -20.92
N PRO A 253 -27.79 2.04 -20.70
CA PRO A 253 -27.58 0.99 -19.70
C PRO A 253 -27.91 1.38 -18.25
N LYS A 254 -27.93 2.68 -17.96
CA LYS A 254 -28.35 3.28 -16.68
C LYS A 254 -29.05 4.59 -16.97
N THR A 255 -30.07 4.92 -16.19
CA THR A 255 -30.73 6.23 -16.23
C THR A 255 -30.27 7.11 -15.07
N ALA A 256 -30.05 8.39 -15.35
CA ALA A 256 -29.74 9.41 -14.36
C ALA A 256 -30.20 10.78 -14.85
N ALA A 257 -30.36 11.74 -13.95
CA ALA A 257 -30.69 13.12 -14.31
C ALA A 257 -29.98 14.11 -13.38
N ALA A 258 -29.63 15.27 -13.91
CA ALA A 258 -29.01 16.38 -13.20
C ALA A 258 -29.58 17.70 -13.74
N VAL A 259 -29.43 18.77 -12.98
CA VAL A 259 -29.86 20.11 -13.39
C VAL A 259 -28.62 20.98 -13.55
N SER A 260 -28.57 21.82 -14.58
CA SER A 260 -27.47 22.76 -14.77
C SER A 260 -27.47 23.86 -13.70
N ASP A 261 -26.28 24.18 -13.18
CA ASP A 261 -26.07 25.23 -12.17
C ASP A 261 -26.19 26.66 -12.75
N GLU A 262 -26.00 27.67 -11.90
CA GLU A 262 -26.06 29.10 -12.27
C GLU A 262 -25.02 29.49 -13.35
N GLN A 263 -23.96 28.70 -13.51
CA GLN A 263 -22.95 28.87 -14.55
C GLN A 263 -23.20 27.96 -15.78
N GLY A 264 -24.37 27.32 -15.83
CA GLY A 264 -24.78 26.41 -16.90
C GLY A 264 -24.06 25.07 -16.88
N ARG A 265 -23.32 24.73 -15.82
CA ARG A 265 -22.55 23.49 -15.74
C ARG A 265 -23.42 22.37 -15.22
N TYR A 266 -23.20 21.16 -15.76
CA TYR A 266 -23.84 19.95 -15.27
C TYR A 266 -22.82 18.81 -15.18
N ALA A 267 -23.12 17.82 -14.33
CA ALA A 267 -22.34 16.60 -14.21
C ALA A 267 -23.25 15.41 -13.85
N LEU A 268 -23.07 14.31 -14.58
CA LEU A 268 -23.79 13.05 -14.43
C LEU A 268 -22.78 11.92 -14.26
N ALA A 269 -22.91 11.18 -13.17
CA ALA A 269 -22.12 10.00 -12.86
C ALA A 269 -22.77 8.76 -13.48
N VAL A 270 -22.26 8.30 -14.63
CA VAL A 270 -22.74 7.11 -15.33
C VAL A 270 -21.57 6.17 -15.65
N PRO A 271 -21.78 4.85 -15.58
CA PRO A 271 -20.74 3.88 -15.94
C PRO A 271 -20.39 3.97 -17.44
N ALA A 272 -19.39 3.19 -17.86
CA ALA A 272 -19.07 3.09 -19.28
C ALA A 272 -20.24 2.49 -20.06
N GLY A 273 -20.56 3.06 -21.21
CA GLY A 273 -21.69 2.65 -22.03
C GLY A 273 -22.05 3.69 -23.08
N ASP A 274 -22.93 3.28 -23.99
CA ASP A 274 -23.54 4.18 -24.97
C ASP A 274 -24.83 4.76 -24.39
N TYR A 275 -24.96 6.07 -24.46
CA TYR A 275 -26.07 6.80 -23.87
C TYR A 275 -26.63 7.84 -24.83
N THR A 276 -27.91 8.15 -24.65
CA THR A 276 -28.56 9.34 -25.21
C THR A 276 -28.78 10.35 -24.10
N LEU A 277 -28.24 11.55 -24.27
CA LEU A 277 -28.51 12.71 -23.43
C LEU A 277 -29.73 13.44 -23.96
N THR A 278 -30.62 13.84 -23.06
CA THR A 278 -31.77 14.69 -23.35
C THR A 278 -31.69 15.95 -22.49
N PHE A 279 -31.64 17.11 -23.13
CA PHE A 279 -31.65 18.42 -22.48
C PHE A 279 -33.04 19.01 -22.56
N SER A 280 -33.67 19.35 -21.42
CA SER A 280 -35.03 19.88 -21.36
C SER A 280 -35.22 20.86 -20.20
N GLY A 281 -36.13 21.83 -20.36
CA GLY A 281 -36.43 22.81 -19.32
C GLY A 281 -37.53 23.79 -19.75
N ALA A 282 -38.18 24.43 -18.78
CA ALA A 282 -39.23 25.41 -19.08
C ALA A 282 -38.66 26.61 -19.86
N GLY A 283 -39.26 26.93 -21.02
CA GLY A 283 -38.80 28.01 -21.90
C GLY A 283 -37.67 27.62 -22.87
N TYR A 284 -37.30 26.34 -22.95
CA TYR A 284 -36.27 25.81 -23.86
C TYR A 284 -36.82 24.77 -24.82
N ALA A 285 -36.33 24.77 -26.05
CA ALA A 285 -36.57 23.67 -26.98
C ALA A 285 -35.76 22.43 -26.55
N PRO A 286 -36.36 21.21 -26.50
CA PRO A 286 -35.65 20.01 -26.12
C PRO A 286 -34.59 19.62 -27.17
N GLN A 287 -33.47 19.07 -26.71
CA GLN A 287 -32.37 18.61 -27.56
C GLN A 287 -31.88 17.23 -27.12
N GLU A 288 -31.40 16.44 -28.08
CA GLU A 288 -30.80 15.13 -27.82
C GLU A 288 -29.38 15.03 -28.39
N ALA A 289 -28.50 14.30 -27.70
CA ALA A 289 -27.15 14.02 -28.14
C ALA A 289 -26.72 12.59 -27.76
N ALA A 290 -26.17 11.85 -28.72
CA ALA A 290 -25.55 10.55 -28.44
C ALA A 290 -24.16 10.73 -27.83
N VAL A 291 -23.85 9.97 -26.78
CA VAL A 291 -22.55 10.00 -26.11
C VAL A 291 -22.11 8.59 -25.73
N THR A 292 -20.89 8.24 -26.14
CA THR A 292 -20.21 7.03 -25.67
C THR A 292 -19.30 7.41 -24.51
N VAL A 293 -19.61 6.90 -23.33
CA VAL A 293 -18.80 7.08 -22.11
C VAL A 293 -17.81 5.93 -22.00
N GLN A 294 -16.53 6.27 -22.00
CA GLN A 294 -15.45 5.30 -21.77
C GLN A 294 -15.20 5.13 -20.28
N ALA A 295 -14.76 3.94 -19.88
CA ALA A 295 -14.46 3.61 -18.49
C ALA A 295 -13.44 4.60 -17.90
N GLY A 296 -13.75 5.12 -16.71
CA GLY A 296 -12.89 6.08 -15.99
C GLY A 296 -12.76 7.47 -16.62
N VAL A 297 -13.54 7.82 -17.65
CA VAL A 297 -13.46 9.13 -18.34
C VAL A 297 -14.72 9.97 -18.08
N LYS A 298 -14.54 11.23 -17.65
CA LYS A 298 -15.60 12.25 -17.72
C LYS A 298 -15.65 12.85 -19.11
N LYS A 299 -16.55 12.32 -19.95
CA LYS A 299 -16.78 12.83 -21.31
C LYS A 299 -17.39 14.23 -21.24
N ARG A 300 -16.83 15.17 -22.01
CA ARG A 300 -17.40 16.51 -22.17
C ARG A 300 -18.47 16.52 -23.25
N ALA A 301 -19.65 17.05 -22.94
CA ALA A 301 -20.73 17.28 -23.89
C ALA A 301 -21.36 18.65 -23.62
N ASP A 302 -21.00 19.66 -24.41
CA ASP A 302 -21.59 21.00 -24.30
C ASP A 302 -22.81 21.12 -25.22
N GLY A 303 -23.74 22.02 -24.87
CA GLY A 303 -24.98 22.22 -25.62
C GLY A 303 -25.38 23.69 -25.68
N VAL A 304 -26.10 24.07 -26.76
CA VAL A 304 -26.66 25.42 -26.92
C VAL A 304 -28.18 25.33 -26.92
N MET A 305 -28.81 25.87 -25.87
CA MET A 305 -30.25 25.77 -25.64
C MET A 305 -31.00 26.89 -26.37
N GLY A 306 -31.72 26.55 -27.45
CA GLY A 306 -32.63 27.48 -28.10
C GLY A 306 -33.85 27.79 -27.22
N LYS A 307 -34.33 29.04 -27.24
CA LYS A 307 -35.60 29.40 -26.59
C LYS A 307 -36.77 28.75 -27.35
N GLY A 308 -37.66 28.11 -26.61
CA GLY A 308 -38.87 27.47 -27.14
C GLY A 308 -40.07 28.42 -27.19
#